data_AF-S7V3I9-F1
#
_entry.id   AF-S7V3I9-F1
#
_cell.length_a   1.000
_cell.length_b   1.000
_cell.length_c   1.000
_cell.angle_alpha   90.00
_cell.angle_beta   90.00
_cell.angle_gamma   90.00
#
_symmetry.space_group_name_H-M   'P 1'
#
loop_
_entity.id
_entity.type
_entity.pdbx_description
1 polymer ?
#
loop_
_entity_poly.entity_id
_entity_poly.type
_entity_poly.pdbx_seq_one_letter_code
_entity_poly.pdbx_strand_id
1 'polypeptide(L)'
;MYRGDVTPRDVQEGVAAVKEHGTLRFVDWIPTGLKCSMNSRLMCVSPESELAPAFQSCCMLANNTGITSLLEKTLADMYKMFNKRAFVHWFVGEGLEEGEFLEASERLQRTIDDYHESLIDCEYYYEYEDEGHEGGQGKETAPSESTTEPSSPVHGKREGEEKEPGGTSEV
;
A
#
# COMPACT_ATOMS: atom_id res chain seq x y z
N MET A 1 1.57 8.62 3.11
CA MET A 1 0.57 9.70 2.89
C MET A 1 0.49 10.54 4.15
N TYR A 2 0.94 11.79 4.07
CA TYR A 2 0.96 12.73 5.18
C TYR A 2 -0.32 13.58 5.20
N ARG A 3 -0.79 13.93 6.39
CA ARG A 3 -1.93 14.84 6.58
C ARG A 3 -1.68 15.85 7.70
N GLY A 4 -2.27 17.03 7.52
CA GLY A 4 -2.25 18.13 8.49
C GLY A 4 -1.15 19.14 8.24
N ASP A 5 -0.62 19.73 9.31
CA ASP A 5 0.41 20.77 9.26
C ASP A 5 1.79 20.16 8.99
N VAL A 6 2.00 19.69 7.77
CA VAL A 6 3.23 19.03 7.32
C VAL A 6 3.80 19.79 6.13
N THR A 7 5.05 20.25 6.22
CA THR A 7 5.71 20.94 5.10
C THR A 7 6.44 19.95 4.20
N PRO A 8 6.67 20.27 2.91
CA PRO A 8 7.48 19.45 2.03
C PRO A 8 8.88 19.18 2.58
N ARG A 9 9.45 20.16 3.32
CA ARG A 9 10.77 20.05 3.93
C ARG A 9 10.79 18.96 4.99
N ASP A 10 9.79 18.93 5.88
CA ASP A 10 9.70 17.91 6.94
C ASP A 10 9.60 16.50 6.36
N VAL A 11 8.86 16.34 5.26
CA VAL A 11 8.74 15.07 4.54
C VAL A 11 10.08 14.64 3.94
N GLN A 12 10.81 15.56 3.32
CA GLN A 12 12.12 15.26 2.74
C GLN A 12 13.15 14.87 3.81
N GLU A 13 13.19 15.61 4.93
CA GLU A 13 14.06 15.29 6.08
C GLU A 13 13.70 13.93 6.68
N GLY A 14 12.41 13.62 6.86
CA GLY A 14 11.97 12.32 7.35
C GLY A 14 12.32 11.15 6.41
N VAL A 15 12.15 11.33 5.09
CA VAL A 15 12.54 10.32 4.10
C VAL A 15 14.05 10.13 4.07
N ALA A 16 14.84 11.21 4.19
CA ALA A 16 16.30 11.11 4.25
C ALA A 16 16.76 10.34 5.50
N ALA A 17 16.19 10.63 6.67
CA ALA A 17 16.51 9.92 7.91
C ALA A 17 16.21 8.40 7.81
N VAL A 18 15.07 8.03 7.24
CA VAL A 18 14.71 6.61 7.03
C VAL A 18 15.69 5.91 6.09
N LYS A 19 16.16 6.60 5.04
CA LYS A 19 17.18 6.05 4.13
C LYS A 19 18.53 5.90 4.82
N GLU A 20 18.95 6.89 5.60
CA GLU A 20 20.21 6.86 6.35
C GLU A 20 20.25 5.73 7.38
N HIS A 21 19.12 5.47 8.05
CA HIS A 21 19.00 4.38 9.02
C HIS A 21 19.17 2.98 8.40
N GLY A 22 18.97 2.82 7.08
CA GLY A 22 19.19 1.56 6.36
C GLY A 22 18.31 0.39 6.81
N THR A 23 17.25 0.63 7.60
CA THR A 23 16.36 -0.42 8.11
C THR A 23 15.41 -0.97 7.05
N LEU A 24 15.11 -0.18 6.01
CA LEU A 24 14.27 -0.60 4.90
C LEU A 24 15.13 -1.11 3.76
N ARG A 25 14.92 -2.38 3.39
CA ARG A 25 15.53 -2.99 2.20
C ARG A 25 14.50 -3.02 1.07
N PHE A 26 14.91 -2.56 -0.09
CA PHE A 26 14.10 -2.57 -1.31
C PHE A 26 14.75 -3.49 -2.33
N VAL A 27 13.93 -4.07 -3.19
CA VAL A 27 14.41 -4.83 -4.36
C VAL A 27 15.12 -3.89 -5.35
N ASP A 28 16.12 -4.41 -6.04
CA ASP A 28 17.01 -3.69 -6.96
C ASP A 28 16.26 -3.06 -8.16
N TRP A 29 15.23 -3.74 -8.65
CA TRP A 29 14.38 -3.27 -9.75
C TRP A 29 13.40 -2.15 -9.36
N ILE A 30 13.36 -1.74 -8.07
CA ILE A 30 12.59 -0.58 -7.58
C ILE A 30 13.56 0.46 -6.98
N PRO A 31 14.16 1.34 -7.81
CA PRO A 31 15.17 2.30 -7.36
C PRO A 31 14.60 3.44 -6.49
N THR A 32 13.30 3.73 -6.62
CA THR A 32 12.60 4.77 -5.84
C THR A 32 11.51 4.15 -4.96
N GLY A 33 11.92 3.43 -3.92
CA GLY A 33 11.02 2.67 -3.04
C GLY A 33 10.05 3.46 -2.14
N LEU A 34 10.10 4.80 -2.14
CA LEU A 34 9.26 5.64 -1.27
C LEU A 34 8.53 6.72 -2.06
N LYS A 35 7.19 6.63 -2.10
CA LYS A 35 6.30 7.65 -2.65
C LYS A 35 5.61 8.40 -1.52
N CYS A 36 5.75 9.73 -1.54
CA CYS A 36 5.12 10.61 -0.55
C CYS A 36 4.03 11.46 -1.20
N SER A 37 2.91 11.58 -0.50
CA SER A 37 1.81 12.51 -0.84
C SER A 37 1.42 13.26 0.43
N MET A 38 0.88 14.46 0.27
CA MET A 38 0.52 15.33 1.37
C MET A 38 -0.90 15.87 1.21
N ASN A 39 -1.59 16.08 2.33
CA ASN A 39 -2.89 16.72 2.38
C ASN A 39 -2.94 17.68 3.58
N SER A 40 -3.11 18.97 3.33
CA SER A 40 -3.10 20.00 4.38
C SER A 40 -4.32 19.93 5.33
N ARG A 41 -5.34 19.14 5.03
CA ARG A 41 -6.47 18.94 5.95
C ARG A 41 -6.05 18.04 7.10
N LEU A 42 -6.29 18.53 8.32
CA LEU A 42 -6.16 17.77 9.55
C LEU A 42 -6.95 16.45 9.50
N MET A 43 -6.58 15.51 10.38
CA MET A 43 -7.37 14.31 10.58
C MET A 43 -8.76 14.67 11.10
N CYS A 44 -9.80 14.15 10.47
CA CYS A 44 -11.16 14.24 11.01
C CYS A 44 -11.32 13.13 12.04
N VAL A 45 -11.68 13.50 13.26
CA VAL A 45 -11.93 12.55 14.36
C VAL A 45 -13.40 12.68 14.75
N SER A 46 -14.10 11.55 14.80
CA SER A 46 -15.49 11.51 15.30
C SER A 46 -15.52 11.92 16.77
N PRO A 47 -16.55 12.66 17.24
CA PRO A 47 -16.73 12.97 18.66
C PRO A 47 -16.77 11.74 19.59
N GLU A 48 -17.14 10.57 19.06
CA GLU A 48 -17.18 9.30 19.80
C GLU A 48 -15.87 8.50 19.69
N SER A 49 -14.90 8.99 18.93
CA SER A 49 -13.62 8.30 18.75
C SER A 49 -12.73 8.47 19.98
N GLU A 50 -12.06 7.40 20.36
CA GLU A 50 -11.05 7.42 21.42
C GLU A 50 -9.70 8.01 20.95
N LEU A 51 -9.58 8.40 19.68
CA LEU A 51 -8.36 8.98 19.14
C LEU A 51 -8.24 10.46 19.52
N ALA A 52 -7.07 10.86 20.01
CA ALA A 52 -6.78 12.27 20.21
C ALA A 52 -6.67 13.00 18.86
N PRO A 53 -7.16 14.25 18.74
CA PRO A 53 -6.92 15.09 17.57
C PRO A 53 -5.42 15.24 17.32
N ALA A 54 -4.99 15.04 16.08
CA ALA A 54 -3.59 15.14 15.68
C ALA A 54 -3.39 16.26 14.65
N PHE A 55 -2.42 17.14 14.91
CA PHE A 55 -2.02 18.21 13.98
C PHE A 55 -1.25 17.68 12.77
N GLN A 56 -0.59 16.53 12.93
CA GLN A 56 0.15 15.83 11.90
C GLN A 56 -0.18 14.34 12.00
N SER A 57 -0.35 13.69 10.85
CA SER A 57 -0.52 12.24 10.80
C SER A 57 0.09 11.67 9.52
N CYS A 58 0.50 10.41 9.58
CA CYS A 58 1.02 9.69 8.43
C CYS A 58 0.37 8.32 8.35
N CYS A 59 -0.01 7.92 7.14
CA CYS A 59 -0.40 6.56 6.79
C CYS A 59 0.61 6.00 5.80
N MET A 60 1.29 4.91 6.17
CA MET A 60 2.21 4.18 5.31
C MET A 60 1.48 2.98 4.72
N LEU A 61 1.51 2.86 3.39
CA LEU A 61 1.09 1.67 2.68
C LEU A 61 2.37 1.04 2.13
N ALA A 62 2.70 -0.15 2.61
CA ALA A 62 3.92 -0.86 2.22
C ALA A 62 3.55 -2.21 1.60
N ASN A 63 4.10 -2.49 0.41
CA ASN A 63 4.08 -3.84 -0.15
C ASN A 63 5.34 -4.56 0.33
N ASN A 64 5.17 -5.56 1.18
CA ASN A 64 6.27 -6.27 1.83
C ASN A 64 6.07 -7.77 1.64
N THR A 65 7.13 -8.47 1.24
CA THR A 65 7.15 -9.92 1.00
C THR A 65 6.86 -10.74 2.27
N GLY A 66 7.01 -10.16 3.47
CA GLY A 66 6.64 -10.76 4.75
C GLY A 66 5.14 -11.08 4.90
N ILE A 67 4.29 -10.64 3.96
CA ILE A 67 2.89 -11.09 3.85
C ILE A 67 2.78 -12.61 3.70
N THR A 68 3.80 -13.29 3.15
CA THR A 68 3.85 -14.76 3.01
C THR A 68 3.55 -15.48 4.31
N SER A 69 4.10 -15.02 5.43
CA SER A 69 3.88 -15.61 6.76
C SER A 69 2.40 -15.70 7.15
N LEU A 70 1.58 -14.71 6.75
CA LEU A 70 0.14 -14.70 6.96
C LEU A 70 -0.57 -15.68 6.02
N LEU A 71 -0.15 -15.73 4.76
CA LEU A 71 -0.73 -16.64 3.75
C LEU A 71 -0.46 -18.10 4.13
N GLU A 72 0.76 -18.42 4.57
CA GLU A 72 1.14 -19.75 5.06
C GLU A 72 0.30 -20.16 6.27
N LYS A 73 0.11 -19.26 7.24
CA LYS A 73 -0.75 -19.52 8.39
C LYS A 73 -2.20 -19.79 7.97
N THR A 74 -2.72 -19.00 7.05
CA THR A 74 -4.08 -19.16 6.52
C THR A 74 -4.24 -20.50 5.82
N LEU A 75 -3.26 -20.89 5.01
CA LEU A 75 -3.24 -22.18 4.32
C LEU A 75 -3.17 -23.36 5.30
N ALA A 76 -2.32 -23.25 6.34
CA ALA A 76 -2.24 -24.26 7.39
C ALA A 76 -3.56 -24.41 8.16
N ASP A 77 -4.24 -23.29 8.47
CA ASP A 77 -5.54 -23.32 9.15
C ASP A 77 -6.64 -23.88 8.25
N MET A 78 -6.61 -23.59 6.94
CA MET A 78 -7.48 -24.21 5.94
C MET A 78 -7.33 -25.73 5.95
N TYR A 79 -6.10 -26.27 5.83
CA TYR A 79 -5.87 -27.72 5.84
C TYR A 79 -6.32 -28.38 7.15
N LYS A 80 -6.11 -27.73 8.31
CA LYS A 80 -6.60 -28.23 9.60
C LYS A 80 -8.12 -28.40 9.63
N MET A 81 -8.85 -27.43 9.07
CA MET A 81 -10.32 -27.49 9.00
C MET A 81 -10.79 -28.51 7.96
N PHE A 82 -10.18 -28.48 6.77
CA PHE A 82 -10.55 -29.34 5.65
C PHE A 82 -10.31 -30.82 5.94
N ASN A 83 -9.20 -31.18 6.59
CA ASN A 83 -8.91 -32.56 7.01
C ASN A 83 -9.94 -33.14 7.99
N LYS A 84 -10.64 -32.28 8.73
CA LYS A 84 -11.75 -32.67 9.62
C LYS A 84 -13.12 -32.54 8.96
N ARG A 85 -13.16 -32.15 7.67
CA ARG A 85 -14.37 -31.78 6.92
C ARG A 85 -15.24 -30.77 7.68
N ALA A 86 -14.61 -29.89 8.46
CA ALA A 86 -15.30 -28.87 9.22
C ALA A 86 -15.90 -27.84 8.25
N PHE A 87 -17.20 -27.54 8.41
CA PHE A 87 -17.95 -26.56 7.62
C PHE A 87 -18.09 -26.83 6.11
N VAL A 88 -17.44 -27.86 5.54
CA VAL A 88 -17.47 -28.19 4.10
C VAL A 88 -18.89 -28.37 3.57
N HIS A 89 -19.77 -29.00 4.35
CA HIS A 89 -21.16 -29.27 3.94
C HIS A 89 -21.98 -28.00 3.65
N TRP A 90 -21.67 -26.85 4.27
CA TRP A 90 -22.34 -25.59 3.97
C TRP A 90 -22.01 -25.10 2.57
N PHE A 91 -20.77 -25.26 2.13
CA PHE A 91 -20.33 -24.82 0.81
C PHE A 91 -20.80 -25.78 -0.28
N VAL A 92 -20.68 -27.09 -0.04
CA VAL A 92 -21.16 -28.10 -0.99
C VAL A 92 -22.69 -28.06 -1.13
N GLY A 93 -23.41 -27.73 -0.05
CA GLY A 93 -24.85 -27.53 -0.07
C GLY A 93 -25.31 -26.36 -0.95
N GLU A 94 -24.46 -25.35 -1.13
CA GLU A 94 -24.71 -24.19 -2.00
C GLU A 94 -24.19 -24.41 -3.45
N GLY A 95 -23.62 -25.59 -3.74
CA GLY A 95 -23.20 -25.98 -5.10
C GLY A 95 -21.71 -25.84 -5.40
N LEU A 96 -20.86 -25.58 -4.39
CA LEU A 96 -19.40 -25.62 -4.55
C LEU A 96 -18.89 -27.07 -4.61
N GLU A 97 -18.01 -27.40 -5.55
CA GLU A 97 -17.40 -28.73 -5.60
C GLU A 97 -16.28 -28.84 -4.55
N GLU A 98 -16.18 -29.97 -3.86
CA GLU A 98 -15.18 -30.14 -2.80
C GLU A 98 -13.73 -30.02 -3.33
N GLY A 99 -13.51 -30.34 -4.61
CA GLY A 99 -12.23 -30.16 -5.28
C GLY A 99 -11.79 -28.70 -5.42
N GLU A 100 -12.73 -27.74 -5.46
CA GLU A 100 -12.42 -26.31 -5.62
C GLU A 100 -11.66 -25.76 -4.40
N PHE A 101 -11.86 -26.35 -3.21
CA PHE A 101 -11.07 -26.02 -2.03
C PHE A 101 -9.59 -26.35 -2.21
N LEU A 102 -9.29 -27.50 -2.82
CA LEU A 102 -7.92 -27.94 -3.05
C LEU A 102 -7.27 -27.11 -4.16
N GLU A 103 -8.01 -26.82 -5.23
CA GLU A 103 -7.51 -25.96 -6.31
C GLU A 103 -7.19 -24.55 -5.80
N ALA A 104 -8.06 -23.95 -4.98
CA ALA A 104 -7.82 -22.65 -4.38
C ALA A 104 -6.59 -22.66 -3.45
N SER A 105 -6.41 -23.72 -2.65
CA SER A 105 -5.25 -23.90 -1.79
C SER A 105 -3.95 -24.06 -2.57
N GLU A 106 -3.96 -24.81 -3.67
CA GLU A 106 -2.81 -24.93 -4.57
C GLU A 106 -2.46 -23.60 -5.24
N ARG A 107 -3.47 -22.81 -5.62
CA ARG A 107 -3.25 -21.47 -6.17
C ARG A 107 -2.60 -20.55 -5.13
N LEU A 108 -3.06 -20.61 -3.88
CA LEU A 108 -2.47 -19.84 -2.78
C LEU A 108 -1.03 -20.29 -2.50
N GLN A 109 -0.76 -21.59 -2.53
CA GLN A 109 0.60 -22.13 -2.38
C GLN A 109 1.53 -21.61 -3.48
N ARG A 110 1.10 -21.63 -4.75
CA ARG A 110 1.89 -21.05 -5.85
C ARG A 110 2.22 -19.58 -5.62
N THR A 111 1.27 -18.79 -5.14
CA THR A 111 1.52 -17.38 -4.80
C THR A 111 2.57 -17.24 -3.69
N ILE A 112 2.55 -18.11 -2.67
CA ILE A 112 3.57 -18.13 -1.62
C ILE A 112 4.94 -18.47 -2.22
N ASP A 113 5.00 -19.48 -3.09
CA ASP A 113 6.23 -19.90 -3.76
C ASP A 113 6.81 -18.76 -4.62
N ASP A 114 5.98 -18.03 -5.37
CA ASP A 114 6.38 -16.86 -6.16
C ASP A 114 7.05 -15.77 -5.28
N TYR A 115 6.52 -15.55 -4.06
CA TYR A 115 7.12 -14.60 -3.12
C TYR A 115 8.47 -15.10 -2.56
N HIS A 116 8.59 -16.40 -2.27
CA HIS A 116 9.86 -16.98 -1.80
C HIS A 116 10.94 -16.93 -2.88
N GLU A 117 10.60 -17.20 -4.13
CA GLU A 117 11.52 -17.06 -5.27
C GLU A 117 12.02 -15.62 -5.37
N SER A 118 11.12 -14.63 -5.27
CA SER A 118 11.51 -13.20 -5.30
C SER A 118 12.45 -12.80 -4.14
N LEU A 119 12.35 -13.47 -2.99
CA LEU A 119 13.23 -13.24 -1.84
C LEU A 119 14.62 -13.84 -2.05
N ILE A 120 14.68 -15.06 -2.59
CA ILE A 120 15.94 -15.74 -2.90
C ILE A 120 16.71 -14.99 -3.97
N ASP A 121 16.03 -14.54 -5.04
CA ASP A 121 16.63 -13.72 -6.08
C ASP A 121 17.27 -12.46 -5.47
N CYS A 122 16.59 -11.79 -4.54
CA CYS A 122 17.16 -10.63 -3.84
C CYS A 122 18.41 -10.99 -3.02
N GLU A 123 18.36 -12.07 -2.22
CA GLU A 123 19.48 -12.48 -1.36
C GLU A 123 20.72 -12.86 -2.18
N TYR A 124 20.54 -13.60 -3.28
CA TYR A 124 21.59 -13.94 -4.21
C TYR A 124 22.28 -12.71 -4.81
N TYR A 125 21.51 -11.69 -5.23
CA TYR A 125 22.09 -10.46 -5.77
C TYR A 125 22.96 -9.70 -4.75
N TYR A 126 22.57 -9.67 -3.47
CA TYR A 126 23.37 -9.01 -2.43
C TYR A 126 24.66 -9.75 -2.09
N GLU A 127 24.68 -11.09 -2.15
CA GLU A 127 25.93 -11.86 -1.97
C GLU A 127 26.96 -11.56 -3.08
N TYR A 128 26.52 -11.39 -4.32
CA TYR A 128 27.41 -11.04 -5.45
C TYR A 128 27.91 -9.60 -5.42
N GLU A 129 27.12 -8.64 -4.94
CA GLU A 129 27.56 -7.25 -4.82
C GLU A 129 28.59 -7.05 -3.70
N ASP A 130 28.51 -7.82 -2.60
CA ASP A 130 29.48 -7.76 -1.50
C ASP A 130 30.85 -8.36 -1.90
N GLU A 131 30.86 -9.37 -2.78
CA GLU A 131 32.10 -9.94 -3.35
C GLU A 131 32.74 -9.06 -4.44
N GLY A 132 32.08 -7.98 -4.89
CA GLY A 132 32.47 -7.17 -6.05
C GLY A 132 33.11 -5.79 -5.77
N HIS A 133 33.36 -5.41 -4.51
CA HIS A 133 33.81 -4.05 -4.17
C HIS A 133 35.28 -3.90 -3.75
N GLU A 134 36.18 -4.09 -4.73
CA GLU A 134 37.35 -3.21 -4.88
C GLU A 134 37.17 -2.33 -6.15
N GLY A 135 36.39 -1.24 -6.00
CA GLY A 135 36.48 -0.06 -6.86
C GLY A 135 35.43 0.12 -7.97
N GLY A 136 34.67 1.22 -7.91
CA GLY A 136 34.21 1.94 -9.11
C GLY A 136 32.73 2.34 -9.20
N GLN A 137 32.47 3.62 -8.90
CA GLN A 137 31.45 4.55 -9.44
C GLN A 137 30.00 4.04 -9.67
N GLY A 138 29.09 4.56 -8.82
CA GLY A 138 27.65 4.38 -8.96
C GLY A 138 27.09 4.97 -10.25
N LYS A 139 26.25 4.18 -10.94
CA LYS A 139 25.45 4.62 -12.09
C LYS A 139 24.15 5.26 -11.58
N GLU A 140 23.99 6.56 -11.79
CA GLU A 140 22.69 7.21 -11.71
C GLU A 140 21.79 6.70 -12.84
N THR A 141 20.60 6.21 -12.50
CA THR A 141 19.54 5.90 -13.46
C THR A 141 18.43 6.95 -13.35
N ALA A 142 17.83 7.28 -14.51
CA ALA A 142 16.88 8.36 -14.67
C ALA A 142 15.61 8.17 -13.82
N PRO A 143 14.99 9.26 -13.33
CA PRO A 143 13.77 9.18 -12.51
C PRO A 143 12.61 8.61 -13.33
N SER A 144 11.88 7.66 -12.75
CA SER A 144 10.67 7.09 -13.33
C SER A 144 9.55 8.12 -13.38
N GLU A 145 8.87 8.23 -14.52
CA GLU A 145 7.72 9.10 -14.69
C GLU A 145 6.53 8.61 -13.84
N SER A 146 5.88 9.55 -13.14
CA SER A 146 4.74 9.31 -12.28
C SER A 146 3.49 8.91 -13.09
N THR A 147 3.04 7.66 -12.95
CA THR A 147 1.82 7.09 -13.58
C THR A 147 0.50 7.55 -12.93
N THR A 148 0.42 8.75 -12.36
CA THR A 148 -0.83 9.28 -11.83
C THR A 148 -1.45 10.26 -12.82
N GLU A 149 -2.19 9.74 -13.80
CA GLU A 149 -3.18 10.55 -14.50
C GLU A 149 -4.30 10.94 -13.52
N PRO A 150 -4.63 12.23 -13.36
CA PRO A 150 -5.75 12.63 -12.52
C PRO A 150 -7.07 12.35 -13.25
N SER A 151 -7.64 11.17 -13.04
CA SER A 151 -9.04 10.91 -13.39
C SER A 151 -9.94 11.51 -12.29
N SER A 152 -10.38 12.74 -12.51
CA SER A 152 -11.53 13.30 -11.80
C SER A 152 -12.43 14.03 -12.79
N PRO A 153 -13.73 13.71 -12.83
CA PRO A 153 -14.66 14.30 -13.79
C PRO A 153 -14.86 15.78 -13.50
N VAL A 154 -14.68 16.60 -14.55
CA VAL A 154 -14.93 18.04 -14.55
C VAL A 154 -16.36 18.29 -14.06
N HIS A 155 -16.46 18.99 -12.93
CA HIS A 155 -17.73 19.46 -12.38
C HIS A 155 -18.41 20.34 -13.45
N GLY A 156 -19.61 19.95 -13.88
CA GLY A 156 -20.36 20.62 -14.93
C GLY A 156 -20.55 22.09 -14.64
N LYS A 157 -20.32 22.92 -15.66
CA LYS A 157 -20.69 24.33 -15.68
C LYS A 157 -22.19 24.45 -15.33
N ARG A 158 -22.50 25.00 -14.15
CA ARG A 158 -23.81 25.63 -13.95
C ARG A 158 -23.72 27.02 -14.56
N GLU A 159 -24.39 27.18 -15.69
CA GLU A 159 -24.72 28.48 -16.25
C GLU A 159 -25.51 29.27 -15.20
N GLY A 160 -25.02 30.46 -14.87
CA GLY A 160 -25.74 31.41 -14.03
C GLY A 160 -26.79 32.10 -14.89
N GLU A 161 -28.06 31.72 -14.70
CA GLU A 161 -29.18 32.59 -15.04
C GLU A 161 -29.45 33.52 -13.85
N GLU A 162 -29.41 34.82 -14.14
CA GLU A 162 -29.84 35.91 -13.27
C GLU A 162 -31.30 35.73 -12.82
N LYS A 163 -31.56 36.03 -11.54
CA LYS A 163 -32.70 36.85 -11.13
C LYS A 163 -32.57 37.28 -9.66
N GLU A 164 -32.23 38.54 -9.48
CA GLU A 164 -32.57 39.34 -8.29
C GLU A 164 -34.09 39.26 -8.03
N PRO A 165 -34.51 39.27 -6.75
CA PRO A 165 -35.15 40.50 -6.31
C PRO A 165 -34.86 40.89 -4.85
N GLY A 166 -34.40 42.13 -4.67
CA GLY A 166 -35.18 43.15 -3.95
C GLY A 166 -35.13 43.12 -2.43
N GLY A 167 -34.06 43.68 -1.86
CA GLY A 167 -34.01 44.13 -0.47
C GLY A 167 -34.44 45.60 -0.31
N THR A 168 -35.66 45.79 0.22
CA THR A 168 -36.11 46.81 1.19
C THR A 168 -35.56 48.25 1.16
N SER A 169 -36.48 49.21 0.96
CA SER A 169 -36.65 50.45 1.75
C SER A 169 -38.13 50.87 1.58
N GLU A 170 -38.89 51.43 2.51
CA GLU A 170 -38.59 52.41 3.56
C GLU A 170 -39.86 52.60 4.44
N VAL A 171 -39.65 53.10 5.67
CA VAL A 171 -40.59 53.68 6.68
C VAL A 171 -41.53 52.75 7.46
#